data_AF-A0A9E5EEP9-F1
#
_entry.id   AF-A0A9E5EEP9-F1
#
_cell.length_a   1.000
_cell.length_b   1.000
_cell.length_c   1.000
_cell.angle_alpha   90.00
_cell.angle_beta   90.00
_cell.angle_gamma   90.00
#
_symmetry.space_group_name_H-M   'P 1'
#
loop_
_entity.id
_entity.type
_entity.pdbx_description
1 polymer ?
#
loop_
_entity_poly.entity_id
_entity_poly.type
_entity_poly.pdbx_seq_one_letter_code
_entity_poly.pdbx_strand_id
1 'polypeptide(L)'
;MLGAFFIISNLWIWSAGWGRDLRNTPDQILQDSVLVLLGLNERDESTGKLSECFKLRIEAAAELCRTGKIKLVVTSGLNNQARTMADRLREAGVTTPIVLDPYGWRTLDSVKRAAVVF
;
A
#
# COMPACT_ATOMS: atom_id res chain seq x y z
N MET A 1 -30.26 -23.33 5.21
CA MET A 1 -30.05 -22.13 4.37
C MET A 1 -28.84 -21.31 4.80
N LEU A 2 -28.68 -20.95 6.09
CA LEU A 2 -27.55 -20.14 6.57
C LEU A 2 -26.16 -20.80 6.36
N GLY A 3 -26.03 -22.10 6.65
CA GLY A 3 -24.77 -22.84 6.46
C GLY A 3 -24.33 -22.91 4.99
N ALA A 4 -25.28 -23.13 4.07
CA ALA A 4 -25.01 -23.11 2.63
C ALA A 4 -24.57 -21.73 2.15
N PHE A 5 -25.19 -20.66 2.66
CA PHE A 5 -24.78 -19.29 2.38
C PHE A 5 -23.32 -19.03 2.79
N PHE A 6 -22.91 -19.44 4.00
CA PHE A 6 -21.52 -19.29 4.43
C PHE A 6 -20.54 -20.07 3.55
N ILE A 7 -20.86 -21.31 3.19
CA ILE A 7 -20.00 -22.11 2.32
C ILE A 7 -19.87 -21.47 0.93
N ILE A 8 -20.99 -21.11 0.31
CA ILE A 8 -21.01 -20.56 -1.06
C ILE A 8 -20.32 -19.20 -1.12
N SER A 9 -20.58 -18.31 -0.15
CA SER A 9 -19.95 -16.99 -0.11
C SER A 9 -18.43 -17.07 0.04
N ASN A 10 -17.93 -17.96 0.91
CA ASN A 10 -16.48 -18.16 1.07
C ASN A 10 -15.86 -18.80 -0.18
N LEU A 11 -16.51 -19.79 -0.79
CA LEU A 11 -16.06 -20.39 -2.04
C LEU A 11 -15.99 -19.35 -3.18
N TRP A 12 -16.95 -18.43 -3.24
CA TRP A 12 -16.95 -17.36 -4.24
C TRP A 12 -15.84 -16.35 -4.00
N ILE A 13 -15.59 -15.92 -2.75
CA ILE A 13 -14.48 -15.03 -2.42
C ILE A 13 -13.14 -15.69 -2.77
N TRP A 14 -12.98 -16.96 -2.42
CA TRP A 14 -11.77 -17.73 -2.73
C TRP A 14 -11.56 -17.87 -4.25
N SER A 15 -12.61 -18.22 -5.00
CA SER A 15 -12.53 -18.34 -6.46
C SER A 15 -12.23 -17.01 -7.14
N ALA A 16 -12.69 -15.89 -6.58
CA ALA A 16 -12.33 -14.56 -7.08
C ALA A 16 -10.84 -14.22 -6.89
N GLY A 17 -10.15 -14.85 -5.94
CA GLY A 17 -8.70 -14.72 -5.75
C GLY A 17 -7.89 -15.67 -6.62
N TRP A 18 -8.49 -16.76 -7.10
CA TRP A 18 -7.80 -17.81 -7.85
C TRP A 18 -7.28 -17.28 -9.19
N GLY A 19 -5.99 -17.49 -9.47
CA GLY A 19 -5.34 -17.05 -10.71
C GLY A 19 -5.01 -15.55 -10.78
N ARG A 20 -5.27 -14.78 -9.71
CA ARG A 20 -4.74 -13.41 -9.61
C ARG A 20 -3.26 -13.48 -9.26
N ASP A 21 -2.41 -12.86 -10.09
CA ASP A 21 -0.96 -12.79 -9.89
C ASP A 21 -0.64 -11.87 -8.70
N LEU A 22 -0.75 -12.42 -7.49
CA LEU A 22 -0.28 -11.79 -6.27
C LEU A 22 1.24 -11.91 -6.24
N ARG A 23 1.89 -10.84 -6.71
CA ARG A 23 3.35 -10.73 -6.69
C ARG A 23 3.80 -10.56 -5.24
N ASN A 24 4.48 -11.59 -4.74
CA ASN A 24 4.90 -11.66 -3.34
C ASN A 24 6.40 -11.42 -3.15
N THR A 25 7.16 -11.32 -4.24
CA THR A 25 8.59 -10.98 -4.20
C THR A 25 8.90 -9.74 -5.03
N PRO A 26 9.90 -8.92 -4.63
CA PRO A 26 10.31 -7.74 -5.39
C PRO A 26 10.71 -8.05 -6.84
N ASP A 27 11.21 -9.26 -7.11
CA ASP A 27 11.63 -9.71 -8.44
C ASP A 27 10.48 -9.86 -9.43
N GLN A 28 9.26 -10.09 -8.94
CA GLN A 28 8.07 -10.25 -9.80
C GLN A 28 7.49 -8.91 -10.27
N ILE A 29 7.87 -7.80 -9.64
CA ILE A 29 7.41 -6.46 -10.00
C ILE A 29 7.90 -6.10 -11.41
N LEU A 30 7.03 -5.48 -12.19
CA LEU A 30 7.33 -5.02 -13.54
C LEU A 30 8.15 -3.73 -13.48
N GLN A 31 8.98 -3.48 -14.50
CA GLN A 31 9.65 -2.20 -14.67
C GLN A 31 8.63 -1.06 -14.79
N ASP A 32 9.03 0.15 -14.40
CA ASP A 32 8.23 1.36 -14.46
C ASP A 32 6.89 1.30 -13.70
N SER A 33 6.84 0.50 -12.63
CA SER A 33 5.66 0.36 -11.78
C SER A 33 5.43 1.59 -10.89
N VAL A 34 4.17 1.88 -10.58
CA VAL A 34 3.78 2.89 -9.60
C VAL A 34 3.47 2.20 -8.27
N LEU A 35 4.15 2.62 -7.20
CA LEU A 35 3.89 2.13 -5.85
C LEU A 35 2.86 3.02 -5.16
N VAL A 36 1.70 2.46 -4.81
CA VAL A 36 0.73 3.16 -3.95
C VAL A 36 0.98 2.75 -2.50
N LEU A 37 1.54 3.67 -1.72
CA LEU A 37 1.81 3.49 -0.29
C LEU A 37 0.62 4.02 0.52
N LEU A 38 -0.19 3.11 1.05
CA LEU A 38 -1.36 3.45 1.86
C LEU A 38 -0.97 4.01 3.23
N GLY A 39 -1.62 5.11 3.61
CA GLY A 39 -1.41 5.83 4.85
C GLY A 39 -1.86 5.06 6.08
N LEU A 40 -1.10 5.25 7.15
CA LEU A 40 -1.33 4.70 8.48
C LEU A 40 -0.70 5.67 9.48
N ASN A 41 -1.22 5.72 10.70
CA ASN A 41 -0.58 6.47 11.77
C ASN A 41 0.72 5.80 12.21
N GLU A 42 1.76 6.59 12.45
CA GLU A 42 3.04 6.11 12.96
C GLU A 42 2.93 5.50 14.36
N ARG A 43 1.95 5.95 15.13
CA ARG A 43 1.64 5.45 16.46
C ARG A 43 0.24 4.86 16.48
N ASP A 44 0.10 3.79 17.24
CA ASP A 44 -1.18 3.20 17.57
C ASP A 44 -1.99 4.19 18.43
N GLU A 45 -3.23 4.49 18.03
CA GLU A 45 -4.06 5.49 18.70
C GLU A 45 -4.51 5.05 20.09
N SER A 46 -4.65 3.74 20.32
CA SER A 46 -5.14 3.20 21.59
C SER A 46 -4.05 3.09 22.66
N THR A 47 -2.81 2.83 22.24
CA THR A 47 -1.67 2.57 23.14
C THR A 47 -0.59 3.63 23.07
N GLY A 48 -0.58 4.51 22.07
CA GLY A 48 0.46 5.52 21.82
C GLY A 48 1.83 4.96 21.39
N LYS A 49 1.96 3.63 21.31
CA LYS A 49 3.19 2.93 20.91
C LYS A 49 3.43 3.10 19.43
N LEU A 50 4.70 2.98 19.01
CA LEU A 50 5.02 2.92 17.58
C LEU A 50 4.32 1.73 16.94
N SER A 51 3.74 1.97 15.76
CA SER A 51 3.04 0.94 15.01
C SER A 51 4.05 0.08 14.27
N GLU A 52 4.11 -1.22 14.61
CA GLU A 52 4.94 -2.18 13.89
C GLU A 52 4.53 -2.26 12.41
N CYS A 53 3.22 -2.20 12.15
CA CYS A 53 2.67 -2.13 10.81
C CYS A 53 3.16 -0.90 10.03
N PHE A 54 3.37 0.24 10.69
CA PHE A 54 3.90 1.43 10.04
C PHE A 54 5.36 1.21 9.63
N LYS A 55 6.19 0.75 10.57
CA LYS A 55 7.60 0.48 10.35
C LYS A 55 7.82 -0.53 9.21
N LEU A 56 7.19 -1.70 9.29
CA LEU A 56 7.30 -2.76 8.28
C LEU A 56 6.86 -2.28 6.90
N ARG A 57 5.87 -1.38 6.83
CA ARG A 57 5.37 -0.85 5.56
C ARG A 57 6.36 0.12 4.91
N ILE A 58 7.03 0.97 5.71
CA ILE A 58 8.11 1.83 5.21
C ILE A 58 9.29 0.98 4.73
N GLU A 59 9.70 -0.03 5.50
CA GLU A 59 10.80 -0.92 5.15
C GLU A 59 10.53 -1.66 3.83
N ALA A 60 9.33 -2.24 3.68
CA ALA A 60 8.93 -2.93 2.45
C ALA A 60 8.86 -1.98 1.25
N ALA A 61 8.33 -0.76 1.43
CA ALA A 61 8.28 0.23 0.37
C ALA A 61 9.69 0.68 -0.07
N ALA A 62 10.60 0.88 0.90
CA ALA A 62 12.00 1.20 0.62
C ALA A 62 12.71 0.05 -0.11
N GLU A 63 12.44 -1.20 0.27
CA GLU A 63 12.95 -2.39 -0.43
C GLU A 63 12.47 -2.45 -1.88
N LEU A 64 11.18 -2.22 -2.13
CA LEU A 64 10.64 -2.16 -3.48
C LEU A 64 11.30 -1.05 -4.30
N CYS A 65 11.50 0.14 -3.74
CA CYS A 65 12.17 1.24 -4.43
C CYS A 65 13.63 0.91 -4.76
N ARG A 66 14.35 0.21 -3.87
CA ARG A 66 15.73 -0.22 -4.08
C ARG A 66 15.90 -1.17 -5.27
N THR A 67 14.83 -1.84 -5.72
CA THR A 67 14.89 -2.66 -6.95
C THR A 67 15.11 -1.85 -8.22
N GLY A 68 14.88 -0.53 -8.18
CA GLY A 68 14.93 0.35 -9.35
C GLY A 68 13.71 0.23 -10.28
N LYS A 69 12.74 -0.63 -9.97
CA LYS A 69 11.57 -0.90 -10.81
C LYS A 69 10.40 0.05 -10.57
N ILE A 70 10.44 0.79 -9.46
CA ILE A 70 9.40 1.74 -9.09
C ILE A 70 9.76 3.11 -9.67
N LYS A 71 8.97 3.58 -10.64
CA LYS A 71 9.19 4.91 -11.25
C LYS A 71 8.67 6.06 -10.37
N LEU A 72 7.66 5.76 -9.54
CA LEU A 72 6.95 6.75 -8.74
C LEU A 72 6.32 6.10 -7.51
N VAL A 73 6.44 6.77 -6.37
CA VAL A 73 5.68 6.45 -5.16
C VAL A 73 4.54 7.45 -4.99
N VAL A 74 3.34 6.95 -4.75
CA VAL A 74 2.17 7.75 -4.34
C VAL A 74 1.89 7.44 -2.88
N THR A 75 2.20 8.37 -1.96
CA THR A 75 1.80 8.22 -0.56
C THR A 75 0.37 8.73 -0.40
N SER A 76 -0.57 7.82 -0.13
CA SER A 76 -2.00 8.13 -0.14
C SER A 76 -2.65 7.86 1.20
N GLY A 77 -3.34 8.85 1.77
CA GLY A 77 -4.02 8.74 3.05
C GLY A 77 -4.66 10.06 3.46
N LEU A 78 -4.92 10.24 4.76
CA LEU A 78 -5.18 11.56 5.29
C LEU A 78 -3.96 12.48 5.06
N ASN A 79 -4.18 13.79 5.01
CA ASN A 79 -3.14 14.76 4.68
C ASN A 79 -1.87 14.64 5.55
N ASN A 80 -2.03 14.37 6.85
CA ASN A 80 -0.91 14.13 7.76
C ASN A 80 -0.21 12.80 7.44
N GLN A 81 -0.96 11.70 7.27
CA GLN A 81 -0.42 10.37 6.98
C GLN A 81 0.36 10.34 5.66
N ALA A 82 -0.17 10.96 4.60
CA ALA A 82 0.50 11.03 3.30
C ALA A 82 1.87 11.71 3.40
N ARG A 83 1.96 12.81 4.17
CA ARG A 83 3.23 13.52 4.43
C ARG A 83 4.17 12.70 5.29
N THR A 84 3.70 12.20 6.43
CA THR A 84 4.52 11.39 7.34
C THR A 84 5.10 10.16 6.64
N MET A 85 4.32 9.47 5.82
CA MET A 85 4.81 8.34 5.01
C MET A 85 5.90 8.78 4.03
N ALA A 86 5.71 9.90 3.32
CA ALA A 86 6.71 10.42 2.39
C ALA A 86 8.01 10.81 3.10
N ASP A 87 7.91 11.48 4.25
CA ASP A 87 9.06 11.91 5.03
C ASP A 87 9.85 10.71 5.56
N ARG A 88 9.16 9.69 6.06
CA ARG A 88 9.78 8.45 6.54
C ARG A 88 10.45 7.64 5.42
N LEU A 89 9.90 7.65 4.21
CA LEU A 89 10.58 7.07 3.04
C LEU A 89 11.86 7.82 2.70
N ARG A 90 11.84 9.16 2.72
CA ARG A 90 13.05 9.96 2.48
C ARG A 90 14.12 9.72 3.54
N GLU A 91 13.72 9.66 4.81
CA GLU A 91 14.61 9.31 5.92
C GLU A 91 15.20 7.89 5.76
N ALA A 92 14.44 6.96 5.18
CA ALA A 92 14.91 5.62 4.82
C ALA A 92 15.81 5.58 3.56
N GLY A 93 16.16 6.74 2.98
CA GLY A 93 17.06 6.85 1.84
C GLY A 93 16.40 6.62 0.47
N VAL A 94 15.07 6.61 0.40
CA VAL A 94 14.35 6.48 -0.88
C VAL A 94 14.52 7.75 -1.71
N THR A 95 15.09 7.60 -2.91
CA THR A 95 15.28 8.69 -3.88
C THR A 95 14.25 8.66 -5.03
N THR A 96 13.46 7.57 -5.13
CA THR A 96 12.35 7.47 -6.09
C THR A 96 11.41 8.67 -5.91
N PRO A 97 10.95 9.33 -7.00
CA PRO A 97 10.02 10.44 -6.91
C PRO A 97 8.78 10.08 -6.08
N ILE A 98 8.37 10.99 -5.19
CA ILE A 98 7.23 10.80 -4.30
C ILE A 98 6.18 11.88 -4.55
N VAL A 99 4.95 11.47 -4.83
CA VAL A 99 3.77 12.33 -4.92
C VAL A 99 2.86 12.09 -3.72
N LEU A 100 2.33 13.17 -3.16
CA LEU A 100 1.37 13.13 -2.06
C LEU A 100 -0.06 13.04 -2.61
N ASP A 101 -0.85 12.11 -2.09
CA ASP A 101 -2.30 12.04 -2.29
C ASP A 101 -3.02 12.20 -0.93
N PRO A 102 -3.39 13.44 -0.54
CA PRO A 102 -4.02 13.72 0.74
C PRO A 102 -5.53 13.38 0.79
N TYR A 103 -6.05 12.67 -0.20
CA TYR A 103 -7.46 12.32 -0.36
C TYR A 103 -7.72 10.81 -0.22
N GLY A 104 -6.82 10.09 0.43
CA GLY A 104 -6.90 8.64 0.65
C GLY A 104 -7.80 8.25 1.82
N TRP A 105 -9.08 8.66 1.81
CA TRP A 105 -10.03 8.34 2.90
C TRP A 105 -10.40 6.85 2.96
N ARG A 106 -10.38 6.18 1.80
CA ARG A 106 -10.56 4.74 1.68
C ARG A 106 -9.54 4.19 0.71
N THR A 107 -9.06 2.98 0.98
CA THR A 107 -8.10 2.27 0.10
C THR A 107 -8.55 2.24 -1.36
N LEU A 108 -9.85 1.99 -1.60
CA LEU A 108 -10.38 1.92 -2.96
C LEU A 108 -10.26 3.26 -3.71
N ASP A 109 -10.44 4.39 -3.01
CA ASP A 109 -10.37 5.72 -3.61
C ASP A 109 -8.93 6.05 -4.00
N SER A 110 -7.96 5.71 -3.15
CA SER A 110 -6.52 5.82 -3.42
C SER A 110 -6.11 5.05 -4.67
N VAL A 111 -6.47 3.77 -4.73
CA VAL A 111 -6.09 2.88 -5.85
C VAL A 111 -6.74 3.33 -7.15
N LYS A 112 -8.04 3.66 -7.14
CA LYS A 112 -8.73 4.12 -8.35
C LYS A 112 -8.16 5.43 -8.88
N ARG A 113 -7.86 6.38 -8.00
CA ARG A 113 -7.27 7.67 -8.39
C ARG A 113 -5.87 7.49 -8.95
N ALA A 114 -5.02 6.70 -8.28
CA ALA A 114 -3.68 6.40 -8.78
C ALA A 114 -3.73 5.76 -10.18
N ALA A 115 -4.63 4.80 -10.40
CA ALA A 115 -4.79 4.12 -11.69
C ALA A 115 -5.31 5.02 -12.83
N VAL A 116 -5.96 6.14 -12.52
CA VAL A 116 -6.43 7.11 -13.52
C VAL A 116 -5.34 8.13 -13.86
N VAL A 117 -4.45 8.44 -12.91
CA VAL A 117 -3.49 9.55 -13.04
C VAL A 117 -2.10 9.07 -13.50
N PHE A 118 -1.66 7.86 -13.14
CA PHE A 118 -0.27 7.39 -13.31
C PHE A 118 -0.15 6.05 -14.05
#